data_AF-A0A5N5T7Q4-F1
#
_entry.id   AF-A0A5N5T7Q4-F1
#
_cell.length_a   1.000
_cell.length_b   1.000
_cell.length_c   1.000
_cell.angle_alpha   90.00
_cell.angle_beta   90.00
_cell.angle_gamma   90.00
#
_symmetry.space_group_name_H-M   'P 1'
#
loop_
_entity.id
_entity.type
_entity.pdbx_description
1 polymer ?
#
loop_
_entity_poly.entity_id
_entity_poly.type
_entity_poly.pdbx_seq_one_letter_code
_entity_poly.pdbx_strand_id
1 'polypeptide(L)'
;MIVSIPIFLIYCLLRYCFQFSDHDRESPKDQILWACENGKLDFISKLLEDDPSLVNAQDSDEYTPLHRAAYSIDINAVTNSGQTALHLAATNPSAIETAQLLLMDFKIDLSIKNSVGETATDIANRCSPFAYMFSISDPVLNPYKYRG
;
A
#
# COMPACT_ATOMS: atom_id res chain seq x y z
N MET A 1 -16.59 -6.33 36.55
CA MET A 1 -16.51 -6.65 35.10
C MET A 1 -16.13 -5.37 34.37
N ILE A 2 -14.83 -5.10 34.27
CA ILE A 2 -14.30 -4.03 33.42
C ILE A 2 -13.83 -4.74 32.16
N VAL A 3 -14.48 -4.42 31.04
CA VAL A 3 -14.11 -4.90 29.71
C VAL A 3 -12.78 -4.25 29.37
N SER A 4 -11.71 -5.03 29.28
CA SER A 4 -10.41 -4.59 28.79
C SER A 4 -10.53 -4.24 27.31
N ILE A 5 -10.80 -2.98 27.01
CA ILE A 5 -10.65 -2.44 25.66
C ILE A 5 -9.15 -2.55 25.32
N PRO A 6 -8.75 -3.24 24.23
CA PRO A 6 -7.35 -3.35 23.86
C PRO A 6 -6.77 -1.96 23.68
N ILE A 7 -5.58 -1.70 24.22
CA ILE A 7 -4.82 -0.45 24.04
C ILE A 7 -4.74 -0.06 22.54
N PHE A 8 -4.72 -1.06 21.66
CA PHE A 8 -4.77 -0.88 20.21
C PHE A 8 -6.04 -0.19 19.70
N LEU A 9 -7.21 -0.46 20.29
CA LEU A 9 -8.46 0.19 19.92
C LEU A 9 -8.48 1.66 20.38
N ILE A 10 -7.87 1.96 21.53
CA ILE A 10 -7.66 3.33 22.01
C ILE A 10 -6.68 4.08 21.08
N TYR A 11 -5.61 3.41 20.65
CA TYR A 11 -4.66 3.95 19.67
C TYR A 11 -5.30 4.21 18.30
N CYS A 12 -6.14 3.29 17.81
CA CYS A 12 -6.91 3.46 16.58
C CYS A 12 -7.97 4.58 16.69
N LEU A 13 -8.63 4.72 17.83
CA LEU A 13 -9.62 5.78 18.07
C LEU A 13 -8.96 7.16 18.22
N LEU A 14 -7.76 7.23 18.82
CA LEU A 14 -6.95 8.45 18.85
C LEU A 14 -6.48 8.86 17.44
N ARG A 15 -6.19 7.89 16.56
CA ARG A 15 -5.81 8.14 15.16
C ARG A 15 -6.97 8.61 14.27
N TYR A 16 -8.23 8.32 14.65
CA TYR A 16 -9.42 8.74 13.89
C TYR A 16 -9.96 10.12 14.29
N CYS A 17 -9.66 10.63 15.49
CA CYS A 17 -10.14 11.93 15.97
C CYS A 17 -9.24 13.13 15.65
N PHE A 18 -8.03 12.92 15.13
CA PHE A 18 -7.10 14.02 14.85
C PHE A 18 -6.81 14.16 13.35
N GLN A 19 -7.74 14.81 12.64
CA GLN A 19 -7.36 15.64 11.50
C GLN A 19 -6.55 16.82 12.06
N PHE A 20 -5.26 16.61 12.34
CA PHE A 20 -4.35 17.72 12.62
C PHE A 20 -4.18 18.52 11.33
N SER A 21 -4.65 19.76 11.35
CA SER A 21 -4.40 20.78 10.34
C SER A 21 -2.89 20.97 10.11
N ASP A 22 -2.53 21.39 8.90
CA ASP A 22 -1.16 21.58 8.41
C ASP A 22 -0.25 22.51 9.26
N HIS A 23 -0.79 23.14 10.32
CA HIS A 23 -0.14 24.21 11.07
C HIS A 23 0.35 23.86 12.49
N ASP A 24 0.06 22.68 13.05
CA ASP A 24 0.35 22.38 14.47
C ASP A 24 1.39 21.28 14.72
N ARG A 25 2.16 20.83 13.71
CA ARG A 25 3.24 19.83 13.95
C ARG A 25 4.53 20.52 14.36
N GLU A 26 4.92 20.28 15.62
CA GLU A 26 6.04 20.96 16.29
C GLU A 26 7.42 20.69 15.67
N SER A 27 7.64 19.54 15.02
CA SER A 27 8.95 19.20 14.45
C SER A 27 8.92 18.97 12.92
N PRO A 28 9.97 19.41 12.18
CA PRO A 28 10.12 19.09 10.75
C PRO A 28 10.13 17.58 10.45
N LYS A 29 10.54 16.76 11.43
CA LYS A 29 10.48 15.30 11.33
C LYS A 29 9.03 14.82 11.24
N ASP A 30 8.17 15.25 12.16
CA ASP A 30 6.76 14.84 12.14
C ASP A 30 6.04 15.33 10.88
N GLN A 31 6.45 16.50 10.38
CA GLN A 31 5.94 17.06 9.12
C GLN A 31 6.28 16.16 7.92
N ILE A 32 7.54 15.74 7.75
CA ILE A 32 7.93 14.88 6.62
C ILE A 32 7.29 13.50 6.70
N LEU A 33 7.23 12.90 7.90
CA LEU A 33 6.65 11.57 8.10
C LEU A 33 5.16 11.56 7.74
N TRP A 34 4.39 12.55 8.18
CA TRP A 34 2.98 12.65 7.81
C TRP A 34 2.78 12.99 6.33
N ALA A 35 3.63 13.85 5.77
CA ALA A 35 3.52 14.24 4.36
C ALA A 35 3.69 13.01 3.46
N CYS A 36 4.64 12.13 3.81
CA CYS A 36 4.82 10.82 3.18
C CYS A 36 3.61 9.91 3.37
N GLU A 37 3.05 9.81 4.58
CA GLU A 37 1.83 9.05 4.84
C GLU A 37 0.64 9.53 4.00
N ASN A 38 0.57 10.81 3.65
CA ASN A 38 -0.57 11.38 2.91
C ASN A 38 -0.28 11.68 1.44
N GLY A 39 0.90 11.27 0.92
CA GLY A 39 1.27 11.48 -0.48
C GLY A 39 1.40 12.95 -0.89
N LYS A 40 1.76 13.85 0.04
CA LYS A 40 1.87 15.30 -0.20
C LYS A 40 3.19 15.67 -0.90
N LEU A 41 3.36 15.23 -2.15
CA LEU A 41 4.62 15.32 -2.91
C LEU A 41 5.21 16.75 -2.98
N ASP A 42 4.38 17.76 -3.24
CA ASP A 42 4.85 19.16 -3.33
C ASP A 42 5.43 19.65 -1.99
N PHE A 43 4.80 19.26 -0.88
CA PHE A 43 5.24 19.63 0.46
C PHE A 43 6.49 18.84 0.88
N ILE A 44 6.57 17.55 0.53
CA ILE A 44 7.78 16.73 0.74
C ILE A 44 8.97 17.34 0.00
N SER A 45 8.77 17.75 -1.25
CA SER A 45 9.82 18.34 -2.09
C SER A 45 10.37 19.61 -1.46
N LYS A 46 9.48 20.53 -1.04
CA LYS A 46 9.86 21.76 -0.35
C LYS A 46 10.63 21.49 0.95
N LEU A 47 10.18 20.51 1.74
CA LEU A 47 10.79 20.20 3.03
C LEU A 47 12.18 19.55 2.88
N LEU A 48 12.38 18.75 1.83
CA LEU A 48 13.68 18.16 1.49
C LEU A 48 14.64 19.16 0.83
N GLU A 49 14.12 20.20 0.16
CA GLU A 49 14.94 21.33 -0.31
C GLU A 49 15.51 22.13 0.88
N ASP A 50 14.71 22.32 1.94
CA ASP A 50 15.12 23.03 3.15
C ASP A 50 16.09 22.19 4.02
N ASP A 51 15.80 20.89 4.22
CA ASP A 51 16.66 19.97 4.97
C ASP A 51 16.64 18.54 4.38
N PRO A 52 17.67 18.18 3.59
CA PRO A 52 17.80 16.84 3.01
C PRO A 52 17.97 15.72 4.04
N SER A 53 18.40 16.02 5.28
CA SER A 53 18.62 15.00 6.30
C SER A 53 17.32 14.36 6.80
N LEU A 54 16.19 15.03 6.56
CA LEU A 54 14.85 14.58 6.94
C LEU A 54 14.43 13.27 6.27
N VAL A 55 15.06 12.87 5.15
CA VAL A 55 14.81 11.59 4.49
C VAL A 55 15.01 10.38 5.42
N ASN A 56 15.91 10.51 6.41
CA ASN A 56 16.22 9.49 7.41
C ASN A 56 15.66 9.86 8.79
N ALA A 57 14.74 10.82 8.89
CA ALA A 57 14.08 11.15 10.14
C ALA A 57 13.37 9.91 10.71
N GLN A 58 13.29 9.83 12.02
CA GLN A 58 12.57 8.77 12.72
C GLN A 58 11.62 9.39 13.75
N ASP A 59 10.44 8.79 13.89
CA ASP A 59 9.52 9.09 14.97
C ASP A 59 9.80 8.24 16.22
N SER A 60 8.89 8.30 17.20
CA SER A 60 8.99 7.53 18.45
C SER A 60 8.97 6.01 18.26
N ASP A 61 8.44 5.53 17.14
CA ASP A 61 8.35 4.11 16.79
C ASP A 61 9.52 3.69 15.87
N GLU A 62 10.53 4.54 15.71
CA GLU A 62 11.66 4.36 14.79
C GLU A 62 11.27 4.28 13.31
N TYR A 63 10.06 4.71 12.96
CA TYR A 63 9.60 4.70 11.58
C TYR A 63 10.17 5.86 10.80
N THR A 64 10.52 5.60 9.54
CA THR A 64 11.09 6.57 8.62
C THR A 64 10.01 7.13 7.71
N PRO A 65 10.26 8.23 6.99
CA PRO A 65 9.36 8.69 5.94
C PRO A 65 8.96 7.58 4.95
N LEU A 66 9.89 6.66 4.63
CA LEU A 66 9.60 5.52 3.78
C LEU A 66 8.64 4.51 4.43
N HIS A 67 8.81 4.20 5.72
CA HIS A 67 7.85 3.37 6.46
C HIS A 67 6.45 3.98 6.45
N ARG A 68 6.34 5.31 6.60
CA ARG A 68 5.07 6.04 6.57
C ARG A 68 4.45 6.09 5.18
N ALA A 69 5.25 6.32 4.14
CA ALA A 69 4.79 6.27 2.74
C ALA A 69 4.19 4.91 2.39
N ALA A 70 4.70 3.82 2.97
CA ALA A 70 4.20 2.48 2.71
C ALA A 70 2.74 2.26 3.16
N TYR A 71 2.23 3.04 4.12
CA TYR A 71 0.85 2.91 4.61
C TYR A 71 -0.21 3.38 3.60
N SER A 72 0.14 4.29 2.70
CA SER A 72 -0.78 4.89 1.73
C SER A 72 -0.49 4.49 0.28
N ILE A 73 0.29 3.42 0.08
CA ILE A 73 0.51 2.88 -1.25
C ILE A 73 -0.82 2.42 -1.84
N ASP A 74 -1.14 2.94 -3.01
CA ASP A 74 -2.18 2.38 -3.85
C ASP A 74 -1.71 1.02 -4.40
N ILE A 75 -2.32 -0.05 -3.89
CA ILE A 75 -2.02 -1.43 -4.29
C ILE A 75 -2.27 -1.69 -5.78
N ASN A 76 -3.11 -0.86 -6.42
CA ASN A 76 -3.48 -0.95 -7.82
C ASN A 76 -2.71 0.04 -8.71
N ALA A 77 -1.71 0.74 -8.16
CA ALA A 77 -0.88 1.66 -8.93
C ALA A 77 -0.27 0.97 -10.15
N VAL A 78 -0.30 1.66 -11.30
CA VAL A 78 0.19 1.16 -12.57
C VAL A 78 1.47 1.87 -13.01
N THR A 79 2.38 1.13 -13.63
CA THR A 79 3.55 1.70 -14.33
C THR A 79 3.13 2.38 -15.64
N ASN A 80 4.08 3.01 -16.33
CA ASN A 80 3.87 3.56 -17.67
C ASN A 80 3.43 2.50 -18.71
N SER A 81 3.69 1.22 -18.48
CA SER A 81 3.23 0.09 -19.29
C SER A 81 1.89 -0.51 -18.82
N GLY A 82 1.21 0.17 -17.89
CA GLY A 82 -0.06 -0.29 -17.30
C GLY A 82 0.09 -1.47 -16.34
N GLN A 83 1.31 -1.81 -15.90
CA GLN A 83 1.53 -2.96 -15.03
C GLN A 83 1.34 -2.59 -13.56
N THR A 84 0.51 -3.35 -12.84
CA THR A 84 0.42 -3.27 -11.37
C THR A 84 1.52 -4.08 -10.71
N ALA A 85 1.71 -3.92 -9.39
CA ALA A 85 2.61 -4.76 -8.60
C ALA A 85 2.30 -6.26 -8.78
N LEU A 86 1.01 -6.62 -8.92
CA LEU A 86 0.59 -7.99 -9.16
C LEU A 86 1.00 -8.52 -10.54
N HIS A 87 0.99 -7.69 -11.59
CA HIS A 87 1.51 -8.09 -12.90
C HIS A 87 3.00 -8.44 -12.82
N LEU A 88 3.78 -7.61 -12.12
CA LEU A 88 5.22 -7.84 -11.95
C LEU A 88 5.47 -9.12 -11.13
N ALA A 89 4.74 -9.32 -10.04
CA ALA A 89 4.82 -10.54 -9.24
C ALA A 89 4.45 -11.80 -10.05
N ALA A 90 3.45 -11.71 -10.94
CA ALA A 90 3.05 -12.81 -11.82
C ALA A 90 4.14 -13.23 -12.83
N THR A 91 5.04 -12.32 -13.21
CA THR A 91 6.16 -12.64 -14.13
C THR A 91 7.33 -13.36 -13.45
N ASN A 92 7.47 -13.23 -12.13
CA ASN A 92 8.64 -13.69 -11.40
C ASN A 92 8.29 -14.91 -10.52
N PRO A 93 8.79 -16.13 -10.83
CA PRO A 93 8.54 -17.32 -10.02
C PRO A 93 9.01 -17.20 -8.56
N SER A 94 10.00 -16.36 -8.29
CA SER A 94 10.52 -16.12 -6.94
C SER A 94 9.69 -15.09 -6.15
N ALA A 95 8.69 -14.45 -6.76
CA ALA A 95 7.83 -13.48 -6.10
C ALA A 95 6.52 -14.11 -5.60
N ILE A 96 6.53 -15.41 -5.28
CA ILE A 96 5.33 -16.15 -4.88
C ILE A 96 4.70 -15.59 -3.61
N GLU A 97 5.50 -15.28 -2.59
CA GLU A 97 5.02 -14.70 -1.33
C GLU A 97 4.49 -13.28 -1.56
N THR A 98 5.11 -12.51 -2.44
CA THR A 98 4.63 -11.17 -2.83
C THR A 98 3.28 -11.27 -3.54
N ALA A 99 3.13 -12.18 -4.50
CA ALA A 99 1.87 -12.42 -5.19
C ALA A 99 0.79 -12.87 -4.20
N GLN A 100 1.10 -13.75 -3.25
CA GLN A 100 0.18 -14.17 -2.20
C GLN A 100 -0.28 -13.00 -1.33
N LEU A 101 0.65 -12.21 -0.81
CA LEU A 101 0.34 -11.04 0.02
C LEU A 101 -0.58 -10.05 -0.71
N LEU A 102 -0.29 -9.78 -1.99
CA LEU A 102 -1.11 -8.91 -2.83
C LEU A 102 -2.52 -9.49 -3.03
N LEU A 103 -2.64 -10.78 -3.34
CA LEU A 103 -3.94 -11.44 -3.57
C LEU A 103 -4.82 -11.52 -2.32
N MET A 104 -4.22 -11.51 -1.11
CA MET A 104 -4.90 -11.50 0.17
C MET A 104 -5.51 -10.14 0.53
N ASP A 105 -5.04 -9.04 -0.07
CA ASP A 105 -5.62 -7.74 0.15
C ASP A 105 -7.00 -7.64 -0.53
N PHE A 106 -8.00 -7.14 0.21
CA PHE A 106 -9.37 -7.04 -0.30
C PHE A 106 -9.53 -5.89 -1.30
N LYS A 107 -8.64 -4.90 -1.29
CA LYS A 107 -8.68 -3.73 -2.19
C LYS A 107 -8.06 -4.00 -3.55
N ILE A 108 -7.38 -5.13 -3.73
CA ILE A 108 -6.71 -5.44 -4.98
C ILE A 108 -7.72 -5.67 -6.11
N ASP A 109 -7.51 -4.96 -7.23
CA ASP A 109 -8.29 -5.10 -8.44
C ASP A 109 -7.58 -6.03 -9.42
N LEU A 110 -8.18 -7.21 -9.60
CA LEU A 110 -7.65 -8.27 -10.48
C LEU A 110 -8.05 -8.06 -11.95
N SER A 111 -8.92 -7.09 -12.23
CA SER A 111 -9.43 -6.80 -13.58
C SER A 111 -8.56 -5.85 -14.38
N ILE A 112 -7.59 -5.18 -13.73
CA ILE A 112 -6.69 -4.23 -14.38
C ILE A 112 -5.88 -4.92 -15.47
N LYS A 113 -5.83 -4.28 -16.64
CA LYS A 113 -5.08 -4.72 -17.80
C LYS A 113 -3.89 -3.80 -18.06
N ASN A 114 -2.76 -4.41 -18.41
CA ASN A 114 -1.59 -3.68 -18.90
C ASN A 114 -1.81 -3.11 -20.31
N SER A 115 -0.82 -2.39 -20.86
CA SER A 115 -0.90 -1.81 -22.21
C SER A 115 -1.06 -2.83 -23.35
N VAL A 116 -0.80 -4.11 -23.10
CA VAL A 116 -0.99 -5.22 -24.05
C VAL A 116 -2.39 -5.83 -23.94
N GLY A 117 -3.17 -5.43 -22.94
CA GLY A 117 -4.53 -5.93 -22.69
C GLY A 117 -4.57 -7.19 -21.81
N GLU A 118 -3.46 -7.53 -21.15
CA GLU A 118 -3.36 -8.69 -20.26
C GLU A 118 -3.58 -8.30 -18.80
N THR A 119 -4.31 -9.14 -18.07
CA THR A 119 -4.37 -9.10 -16.60
C THR A 119 -3.19 -9.82 -15.97
N ALA A 120 -3.00 -9.65 -14.66
CA ALA A 120 -1.99 -10.42 -13.93
C ALA A 120 -2.24 -11.93 -13.99
N THR A 121 -3.50 -12.37 -14.01
CA THR A 121 -3.90 -13.78 -14.19
C THR A 121 -3.47 -14.31 -15.55
N ASP A 122 -3.64 -13.52 -16.62
CA ASP A 122 -3.22 -13.91 -17.98
C ASP A 122 -1.70 -14.15 -18.05
N ILE A 123 -0.91 -13.25 -17.43
CA ILE A 123 0.54 -13.41 -17.31
C ILE A 123 0.89 -14.66 -16.51
N ALA A 124 0.26 -14.87 -15.35
CA ALA A 124 0.55 -16.01 -14.49
C ALA A 124 0.30 -17.34 -15.21
N ASN A 125 -0.78 -17.45 -15.99
CA ASN A 125 -1.09 -18.63 -16.79
C ASN A 125 -0.04 -18.94 -17.87
N ARG A 126 0.66 -17.93 -18.39
CA ARG A 126 1.71 -18.10 -19.40
C ARG A 126 3.09 -18.36 -18.79
N CYS A 127 3.37 -17.77 -17.63
CA CYS A 127 4.74 -17.62 -17.14
C CYS A 127 5.02 -18.30 -15.79
N SER A 128 4.00 -18.58 -14.97
CA SER A 128 4.19 -18.95 -13.57
C SER A 128 3.71 -20.38 -13.27
N PRO A 129 4.53 -21.21 -12.59
CA PRO A 129 4.09 -22.52 -12.10
C PRO A 129 2.99 -22.40 -11.01
N PHE A 130 2.75 -21.20 -10.49
CA PHE A 130 1.76 -20.94 -9.45
C PHE A 130 0.51 -20.22 -9.96
N ALA A 131 0.20 -20.36 -11.25
CA ALA A 131 -1.02 -19.82 -11.87
C ALA A 131 -2.31 -20.18 -11.12
N TYR A 132 -2.34 -21.35 -10.46
CA TYR A 132 -3.47 -21.79 -9.64
C TYR A 132 -3.86 -20.79 -8.54
N MET A 133 -2.92 -20.00 -8.01
CA MET A 133 -3.22 -19.01 -6.97
C MET A 133 -4.06 -17.84 -7.51
N PHE A 134 -3.96 -17.57 -8.81
CA PHE A 134 -4.73 -16.53 -9.49
C PHE A 134 -6.17 -16.97 -9.79
N SER A 135 -6.52 -18.24 -9.54
CA SER A 135 -7.92 -18.73 -9.63
C SER A 135 -8.89 -17.98 -8.71
N ILE A 136 -8.36 -17.27 -7.70
CA ILE A 136 -9.13 -16.34 -6.86
C ILE A 136 -9.78 -15.19 -7.65
N SER A 137 -9.30 -14.93 -8.89
CA SER A 137 -9.94 -13.98 -9.81
C SER A 137 -11.20 -14.54 -10.47
N ASP A 138 -11.42 -15.86 -10.46
CA ASP A 138 -12.61 -16.46 -11.06
C ASP A 138 -13.85 -16.14 -10.20
N PRO A 139 -14.85 -15.41 -10.75
CA PRO A 139 -16.07 -15.07 -10.01
C PRO A 139 -16.87 -16.29 -9.54
N VAL A 140 -16.73 -17.43 -10.22
CA VAL A 140 -17.36 -18.69 -9.83
C VAL A 140 -16.70 -19.28 -8.58
N LEU A 141 -15.36 -19.20 -8.51
CA LEU A 141 -14.58 -19.74 -7.39
C LEU A 141 -14.55 -18.79 -6.19
N ASN A 142 -14.64 -17.49 -6.42
CA ASN A 142 -14.63 -16.48 -5.37
C ASN A 142 -15.78 -15.46 -5.49
N PRO A 143 -17.05 -15.89 -5.27
CA PRO A 143 -18.21 -15.03 -5.42
C PRO A 143 -18.28 -13.90 -4.38
N TYR A 144 -17.53 -14.00 -3.28
CA TYR A 144 -17.54 -13.01 -2.20
C TYR A 144 -16.70 -11.76 -2.51
N LYS A 145 -15.68 -11.87 -3.38
CA LYS A 145 -14.84 -10.72 -3.78
C LYS A 145 -15.54 -9.77 -4.77
N TYR A 146 -16.65 -10.20 -5.35
CA TYR A 146 -17.41 -9.45 -6.38
C TYR A 146 -18.80 -9.00 -5.91
N ARG A 147 -19.12 -9.14 -4.62
CA ARG A 147 -20.35 -8.57 -4.02
C ARG A 147 -20.00 -7.22 -3.42
N GLY A 148 -20.39 -6.15 -4.12
CA GLY A 148 -20.31 -4.77 -3.64
C GLY A 148 -21.30 -4.45 -2.53
#